data_AF-A0A370KQF6-F1
#
_entry.id   AF-A0A370KQF6-F1
#
_cell.length_a   1.000
_cell.length_b   1.000
_cell.length_c   1.000
_cell.angle_alpha   90.00
_cell.angle_beta   90.00
_cell.angle_gamma   90.00
#
_symmetry.space_group_name_H-M   'P 1'
#
loop_
_entity.id
_entity.type
_entity.pdbx_description
1 polymer ?
#
loop_
_entity_poly.entity_id
_entity_poly.type
_entity_poly.pdbx_seq_one_letter_code
_entity_poly.pdbx_strand_id
1 'polypeptide(L)'
;MNITKLAVFSIALGWFGAAQAEDAAVARYRDYLPEQIMQMPEQERKSSVPMMFIGAANSALSKNGQVFIQAALNSLMYNGLADFEGAKRAFQQDLGEQPTGKLTVGQLNTLGYRVSRLNLTEVNFFSFEYGGNITKDYASVKGTVKIIDERIAYPINHVVVKCYRDESYCTYRQVALMLPDQNSWTQSYSVSTVADEYYKVTRWDTNQIDAVPYENTACRTNQLSFNFETNEFFEIVRNNTSGDCDTGLGVKLPRLDKPRVSQIVKGDDIVNAEFKRITDETASYYSSAFRERLGMPKSGRVAAGSKP
;
A
#
# COMPACT_ATOMS: atom_id res chain seq x y z
N MET A 1 41.96 -1.03 5.78
CA MET A 1 40.73 -1.11 6.59
C MET A 1 39.55 -1.00 5.64
N ASN A 2 39.02 -2.15 5.20
CA ASN A 2 37.90 -2.22 4.27
C ASN A 2 36.60 -2.13 5.05
N ILE A 3 35.85 -1.03 4.87
CA ILE A 3 34.45 -0.94 5.29
C ILE A 3 33.62 -1.21 4.05
N THR A 4 33.20 -2.46 3.91
CA THR A 4 32.19 -2.91 2.96
C THR A 4 30.87 -2.21 3.32
N LYS A 5 30.54 -1.12 2.63
CA LYS A 5 29.21 -0.49 2.73
C LYS A 5 28.27 -1.22 1.77
N LEU A 6 27.44 -2.12 2.30
CA LEU A 6 26.18 -2.49 1.66
C LEU A 6 25.29 -1.24 1.68
N ALA A 7 25.20 -0.53 0.55
CA ALA A 7 24.15 0.45 0.33
C ALA A 7 22.90 -0.30 -0.16
N VAL A 8 21.87 -0.32 0.67
CA VAL A 8 20.54 -0.78 0.32
C VAL A 8 19.92 0.29 -0.58
N PHE A 9 19.81 0.00 -1.87
CA PHE A 9 19.18 0.89 -2.85
C PHE A 9 17.67 0.76 -2.77
N SER A 10 17.02 1.72 -2.11
CA SER A 10 15.57 1.90 -2.20
C SER A 10 15.25 2.62 -3.51
N ILE A 11 15.05 1.82 -4.55
CA ILE A 11 14.28 2.17 -5.74
C ILE A 11 13.00 2.87 -5.25
N ALA A 12 12.55 3.96 -5.89
CA ALA A 12 11.18 4.43 -5.73
C ALA A 12 10.22 3.27 -6.08
N LEU A 13 9.82 2.52 -5.05
CA LEU A 13 9.02 1.30 -5.13
C LEU A 13 7.58 1.73 -5.45
N GLY A 14 7.33 2.02 -6.72
CA GLY A 14 5.97 2.04 -7.24
C GLY A 14 5.33 0.65 -7.19
N TRP A 15 6.11 -0.44 -7.04
CA TRP A 15 5.64 -1.81 -7.27
C TRP A 15 6.41 -2.87 -6.45
N PHE A 16 6.68 -2.62 -5.17
CA PHE A 16 7.08 -3.70 -4.26
C PHE A 16 6.31 -3.57 -2.97
N GLY A 17 5.16 -4.26 -2.95
CA GLY A 17 4.45 -4.51 -1.72
C GLY A 17 5.39 -5.25 -0.76
N ALA A 18 5.54 -4.68 0.43
CA ALA A 18 5.68 -5.52 1.59
C ALA A 18 4.62 -6.64 1.49
N ALA A 19 5.05 -7.89 1.62
CA ALA A 19 4.14 -8.97 1.95
C ALA A 19 3.05 -9.38 0.93
N GLN A 20 3.23 -9.20 -0.38
CA GLN A 20 2.25 -9.63 -1.39
C GLN A 20 2.53 -11.05 -1.91
N ALA A 21 1.47 -11.86 -2.02
CA ALA A 21 1.55 -13.22 -2.58
C ALA A 21 1.52 -13.20 -4.12
N GLU A 22 2.18 -14.18 -4.76
CA GLU A 22 2.11 -14.36 -6.21
C GLU A 22 0.70 -14.72 -6.68
N ASP A 23 0.14 -13.99 -7.65
CA ASP A 23 -1.23 -14.17 -8.16
C ASP A 23 -1.54 -15.62 -8.57
N ALA A 24 -0.59 -16.33 -9.17
CA ALA A 24 -0.75 -17.74 -9.56
C ALA A 24 -0.92 -18.66 -8.34
N ALA A 25 -0.14 -18.43 -7.27
CA ALA A 25 -0.27 -19.17 -6.03
C ALA A 25 -1.59 -18.82 -5.31
N VAL A 26 -1.99 -17.55 -5.32
CA VAL A 26 -3.28 -17.11 -4.77
C VAL A 26 -4.43 -17.84 -5.49
N ALA A 27 -4.45 -17.84 -6.82
CA ALA A 27 -5.49 -18.51 -7.60
C ALA A 27 -5.53 -20.03 -7.34
N ARG A 28 -4.37 -20.68 -7.22
CA ARG A 28 -4.26 -22.13 -7.02
C ARG A 28 -4.86 -22.59 -5.69
N TYR A 29 -4.60 -21.86 -4.61
CA TYR A 29 -4.92 -22.32 -3.25
C TYR A 29 -6.19 -21.69 -2.65
N ARG A 30 -6.78 -20.68 -3.30
CA ARG A 30 -7.94 -19.91 -2.79
C ARG A 30 -9.10 -20.80 -2.34
N ASP A 31 -9.40 -21.86 -3.09
CA ASP A 31 -10.59 -22.68 -2.87
C ASP A 31 -10.36 -23.88 -1.94
N TYR A 32 -9.16 -24.00 -1.37
CA TYR A 32 -8.84 -25.06 -0.41
C TYR A 32 -9.52 -24.78 0.94
N LEU A 33 -9.98 -25.84 1.60
CA LEU A 33 -10.41 -25.79 2.99
C LEU A 33 -9.20 -25.69 3.94
N PRO A 34 -9.37 -25.11 5.14
CA PRO A 34 -8.32 -25.07 6.16
C PRO A 34 -7.64 -26.42 6.41
N GLU A 35 -8.42 -27.49 6.51
CA GLU A 35 -7.92 -28.84 6.75
C GLU A 35 -7.05 -29.33 5.60
N GLN A 36 -7.42 -29.01 4.36
CA GLN A 36 -6.66 -29.41 3.16
C GLN A 36 -5.30 -28.72 3.13
N ILE A 37 -5.21 -27.44 3.49
CA ILE A 37 -3.92 -26.74 3.62
C ILE A 37 -3.07 -27.35 4.73
N MET A 38 -3.68 -27.71 5.86
CA MET A 38 -2.94 -28.22 7.02
C MET A 38 -2.50 -29.68 6.90
N GLN A 39 -3.14 -30.46 6.01
CA GLN A 39 -2.75 -31.83 5.67
C GLN A 39 -1.64 -31.91 4.61
N MET A 40 -1.29 -30.79 3.94
CA MET A 40 -0.18 -30.76 2.99
C MET A 40 1.16 -31.05 3.68
N PRO A 41 2.13 -31.67 2.97
CA PRO A 41 3.50 -31.80 3.45
C PRO A 41 4.06 -30.44 3.87
N GLU A 42 4.77 -30.38 5.00
CA GLU A 42 5.24 -29.11 5.57
C GLU A 42 6.12 -28.32 4.59
N GLN A 43 6.97 -29.02 3.82
CA GLN A 43 7.81 -28.41 2.80
C GLN A 43 7.00 -27.77 1.67
N GLU A 44 5.96 -28.45 1.16
CA GLU A 44 5.08 -27.90 0.13
C GLU A 44 4.29 -26.69 0.66
N ARG A 45 3.76 -26.82 1.88
CA ARG A 45 3.02 -25.73 2.53
C ARG A 45 3.88 -24.47 2.66
N LYS A 46 5.13 -24.59 3.14
CA LYS A 46 6.02 -23.44 3.35
C LYS A 46 6.54 -22.83 2.03
N SER A 47 6.68 -23.61 0.97
CA SER A 47 7.29 -23.14 -0.28
C SER A 47 6.27 -22.62 -1.30
N SER A 48 5.04 -23.15 -1.28
CA SER A 48 4.08 -22.94 -2.38
C SER A 48 2.79 -22.26 -1.93
N VAL A 49 2.37 -22.44 -0.68
CA VAL A 49 1.10 -21.87 -0.20
C VAL A 49 1.35 -20.43 0.27
N PRO A 50 0.55 -19.44 -0.20
CA PRO A 50 0.62 -18.09 0.32
C PRO A 50 0.48 -18.04 1.85
N MET A 51 1.36 -17.28 2.51
CA MET A 51 1.35 -17.14 3.97
C MET A 51 -0.02 -16.70 4.52
N MET A 52 -0.75 -15.86 3.79
CA MET A 52 -2.11 -15.44 4.16
C MET A 52 -3.09 -16.62 4.27
N PHE A 53 -2.97 -17.63 3.42
CA PHE A 53 -3.82 -18.83 3.46
C PHE A 53 -3.40 -19.81 4.54
N ILE A 54 -2.10 -19.92 4.82
CA ILE A 54 -1.60 -20.66 5.99
C ILE A 54 -2.12 -20.02 7.28
N GLY A 55 -2.04 -18.69 7.38
CA GLY A 55 -2.56 -17.93 8.51
C GLY A 55 -4.07 -18.09 8.70
N ALA A 56 -4.84 -18.00 7.61
CA ALA A 56 -6.28 -18.24 7.62
C ALA A 56 -6.64 -19.65 8.09
N ALA A 57 -5.92 -20.67 7.58
CA ALA A 57 -6.14 -22.07 7.97
C ALA A 57 -5.83 -22.31 9.45
N ASN A 58 -4.68 -21.83 9.94
CA ASN A 58 -4.30 -21.93 11.35
C ASN A 58 -5.31 -21.23 12.27
N SER A 59 -5.78 -20.03 11.87
CA SER A 59 -6.75 -19.26 12.66
C SER A 59 -8.08 -19.99 12.76
N ALA A 60 -8.58 -20.53 11.64
CA ALA A 60 -9.85 -21.25 11.58
C ALA A 60 -9.83 -22.57 12.37
N LEU A 61 -8.71 -23.31 12.35
CA LEU A 61 -8.55 -24.58 13.06
C LEU A 61 -8.09 -24.43 14.52
N SER A 62 -7.79 -23.21 14.96
CA SER A 62 -7.43 -22.96 16.35
C SER A 62 -8.59 -23.25 17.30
N LYS A 63 -8.29 -23.46 18.59
CA LYS A 63 -9.29 -23.71 19.64
C LYS A 63 -10.44 -22.69 19.65
N ASN A 64 -10.15 -21.43 19.31
CA ASN A 64 -11.10 -20.33 19.30
C ASN A 64 -11.52 -19.89 17.88
N GLY A 65 -11.14 -20.66 16.84
CA GLY A 65 -11.32 -20.27 15.45
C GLY A 65 -12.78 -20.03 15.08
N GLN A 66 -13.69 -20.89 15.53
CA GLN A 66 -15.12 -20.70 15.28
C GLN A 66 -15.67 -19.42 15.91
N VAL A 67 -15.30 -19.12 17.15
CA VAL A 67 -15.73 -17.89 17.84
C VAL A 67 -15.21 -16.66 17.11
N PHE A 68 -13.97 -16.70 16.64
CA PHE A 68 -13.40 -15.63 15.81
C PHE A 68 -14.19 -15.43 14.51
N ILE A 69 -14.50 -16.51 13.78
CA ILE A 69 -15.26 -16.44 12.53
C ILE A 69 -16.69 -15.90 12.78
N GLN A 70 -17.36 -16.36 13.85
CA GLN A 70 -18.68 -15.86 14.24
C GLN A 70 -18.64 -14.35 14.51
N ALA A 71 -17.68 -13.87 15.29
CA ALA A 71 -17.52 -12.45 15.59
C ALA A 71 -17.18 -11.62 14.34
N ALA A 72 -16.34 -12.16 13.46
CA ALA A 72 -15.99 -11.52 12.19
C ALA A 72 -17.21 -11.38 11.27
N LEU A 73 -18.00 -12.45 11.11
CA LEU A 73 -19.27 -12.42 10.38
C LEU A 73 -20.25 -11.42 11.00
N ASN A 74 -20.34 -11.40 12.34
CA ASN A 74 -21.20 -10.46 13.05
C ASN A 74 -20.78 -9.00 12.88
N SER A 75 -19.48 -8.72 12.80
CA SER A 75 -18.96 -7.37 12.54
C SER A 75 -19.37 -6.86 11.16
N LEU A 76 -19.53 -7.76 10.19
CA LEU A 76 -20.04 -7.47 8.85
C LEU A 76 -21.58 -7.56 8.77
N MET A 77 -22.29 -7.56 9.90
CA MET A 77 -23.76 -7.62 9.99
C MET A 77 -24.37 -8.88 9.35
N TYR A 78 -23.63 -9.99 9.32
CA TYR A 78 -24.23 -11.32 9.20
C TYR A 78 -24.61 -11.82 10.59
N ASN A 79 -25.59 -12.70 10.71
CA ASN A 79 -26.04 -13.22 12.01
C ASN A 79 -25.06 -14.27 12.60
N GLY A 80 -23.75 -14.02 12.58
CA GLY A 80 -22.72 -15.01 12.92
C GLY A 80 -22.85 -15.62 14.32
N LEU A 81 -23.27 -14.84 15.31
CA LEU A 81 -23.44 -15.31 16.70
C LEU A 81 -24.76 -16.06 16.94
N ALA A 82 -25.80 -15.79 16.15
CA ALA A 82 -27.14 -16.36 16.34
C ALA A 82 -27.43 -17.53 15.38
N ASP A 83 -26.91 -17.45 14.15
CA ASP A 83 -27.05 -18.45 13.09
C ASP A 83 -25.73 -18.54 12.31
N PHE A 84 -24.78 -19.28 12.87
CA PHE A 84 -23.43 -19.37 12.29
C PHE A 84 -23.42 -20.04 10.90
N GLU A 85 -24.20 -21.11 10.71
CA GLU A 85 -24.25 -21.81 9.42
C GLU A 85 -24.93 -20.97 8.34
N GLY A 86 -26.04 -20.31 8.66
CA GLY A 86 -26.70 -19.38 7.75
C GLY A 86 -25.83 -18.17 7.41
N ALA A 87 -25.12 -17.62 8.40
CA ALA A 87 -24.18 -16.51 8.19
C ALA A 87 -23.05 -16.87 7.21
N LYS A 88 -22.46 -18.07 7.31
CA LYS A 88 -21.45 -18.53 6.35
C LYS A 88 -22.00 -18.62 4.93
N ARG A 89 -23.20 -19.19 4.76
CA ARG A 89 -23.84 -19.33 3.44
C ARG A 89 -24.22 -17.98 2.82
N ALA A 90 -24.75 -17.06 3.62
CA ALA A 90 -25.04 -15.70 3.19
C ALA A 90 -23.78 -14.94 2.77
N PHE A 91 -22.69 -15.08 3.53
CA PHE A 91 -21.40 -14.51 3.16
C PHE A 91 -20.88 -15.05 1.82
N GLN A 92 -20.96 -16.36 1.59
CA GLN A 92 -20.59 -16.99 0.32
C GLN A 92 -21.44 -16.48 -0.86
N GLN A 93 -22.76 -16.33 -0.66
CA GLN A 93 -23.65 -15.74 -1.67
C GLN A 93 -23.26 -14.30 -2.02
N ASP A 94 -22.91 -13.49 -1.02
CA ASP A 94 -22.47 -12.11 -1.21
C ASP A 94 -21.09 -12.01 -1.89
N LEU A 95 -20.29 -13.08 -1.85
CA LEU A 95 -19.08 -13.22 -2.67
C LEU A 95 -19.36 -13.70 -4.11
N GLY A 96 -20.61 -14.07 -4.42
CA GLY A 96 -20.99 -14.67 -5.70
C GLY A 96 -20.62 -16.15 -5.83
N GLU A 97 -20.40 -16.83 -4.70
CA GLU A 97 -19.92 -18.21 -4.62
C GLU A 97 -21.03 -19.14 -4.09
N GLN A 98 -20.84 -20.46 -4.23
CA GLN A 98 -21.84 -21.44 -3.81
C GLN A 98 -21.98 -21.47 -2.27
N PRO A 99 -23.22 -21.40 -1.71
CA PRO A 99 -23.48 -21.37 -0.26
C PRO A 99 -23.33 -22.76 0.41
N THR A 100 -22.13 -23.33 0.39
CA THR A 100 -21.86 -24.66 0.94
C THR A 100 -21.82 -24.67 2.48
N GLY A 101 -21.60 -23.52 3.12
CA GLY A 101 -21.34 -23.41 4.56
C GLY A 101 -19.93 -23.84 4.98
N LYS A 102 -19.10 -24.35 4.07
CA LYS A 102 -17.69 -24.66 4.32
C LYS A 102 -16.83 -23.52 3.80
N LEU A 103 -16.17 -22.80 4.72
CA LEU A 103 -15.35 -21.65 4.34
C LEU A 103 -13.98 -22.10 3.82
N THR A 104 -13.62 -21.66 2.62
CA THR A 104 -12.27 -21.85 2.07
C THR A 104 -11.27 -20.87 2.70
N VAL A 105 -9.97 -21.10 2.55
CA VAL A 105 -8.94 -20.17 3.01
C VAL A 105 -9.02 -18.82 2.31
N GLY A 106 -9.44 -18.79 1.05
CA GLY A 106 -9.73 -17.55 0.31
C GLY A 106 -10.90 -16.77 0.89
N GLN A 107 -11.98 -17.46 1.24
CA GLN A 107 -13.16 -16.85 1.88
C GLN A 107 -12.82 -16.35 3.30
N LEU A 108 -12.04 -17.11 4.08
CA LEU A 108 -11.57 -16.71 5.41
C LEU A 108 -10.62 -15.50 5.35
N ASN A 109 -9.68 -15.47 4.41
CA ASN A 109 -8.83 -14.31 4.18
C ASN A 109 -9.66 -13.08 3.80
N THR A 110 -10.64 -13.24 2.92
CA THR A 110 -11.57 -12.16 2.53
C THR A 110 -12.40 -11.66 3.71
N LEU A 111 -12.89 -12.57 4.57
CA LEU A 111 -13.60 -12.22 5.80
C LEU A 111 -12.70 -11.38 6.72
N GLY A 112 -11.47 -11.84 6.98
CA GLY A 112 -10.49 -11.11 7.79
C GLY A 112 -10.18 -9.72 7.21
N TYR A 113 -9.90 -9.64 5.91
CA TYR A 113 -9.66 -8.38 5.20
C TYR A 113 -10.83 -7.41 5.36
N ARG A 114 -12.08 -7.83 5.07
CA ARG A 114 -13.26 -6.97 5.16
C ARG A 114 -13.49 -6.45 6.59
N VAL A 115 -13.27 -7.29 7.61
CA VAL A 115 -13.38 -6.87 9.02
C VAL A 115 -12.27 -5.90 9.41
N SER A 116 -11.02 -6.17 9.02
CA SER A 116 -9.91 -5.24 9.25
C SER A 116 -10.18 -3.88 8.60
N ARG A 117 -10.73 -3.88 7.38
CA ARG A 117 -11.08 -2.64 6.65
C ARG A 117 -12.19 -1.84 7.35
N LEU A 118 -13.20 -2.48 7.94
CA LEU A 118 -14.23 -1.79 8.74
C LEU A 118 -13.67 -1.12 9.99
N ASN A 119 -12.66 -1.72 10.60
CA ASN A 119 -12.04 -1.23 11.83
C ASN A 119 -10.89 -0.23 11.54
N LEU A 120 -10.75 0.24 10.30
CA LEU A 120 -9.76 1.25 9.96
C LEU A 120 -10.20 2.61 10.50
N THR A 121 -9.53 3.03 11.58
CA THR A 121 -9.69 4.36 12.14
C THR A 121 -8.90 5.37 11.32
N GLU A 122 -9.49 6.52 11.04
CA GLU A 122 -8.75 7.66 10.51
C GLU A 122 -7.57 8.00 11.44
N VAL A 123 -6.36 8.01 10.89
CA VAL A 123 -5.15 8.35 11.65
C VAL A 123 -4.54 9.63 11.12
N ASN A 124 -4.35 10.58 12.03
CA ASN A 124 -3.58 11.79 11.76
C ASN A 124 -2.11 11.53 12.13
N PHE A 125 -1.40 10.79 11.27
CA PHE A 125 -0.05 10.32 11.56
C PHE A 125 1.05 11.34 11.22
N PHE A 126 0.81 12.23 10.25
CA PHE A 126 1.80 13.19 9.76
C PHE A 126 1.42 14.60 10.18
N SER A 127 2.40 15.45 10.49
CA SER A 127 2.10 16.87 10.54
C SER A 127 1.71 17.30 9.13
N PHE A 128 0.48 17.81 8.95
CA PHE A 128 0.02 18.38 7.68
C PHE A 128 0.71 19.72 7.34
N GLU A 129 1.89 19.93 7.94
CA GLU A 129 2.73 21.07 7.68
C GLU A 129 3.25 20.96 6.24
N TYR A 130 2.62 21.74 5.38
CA TYR A 130 3.09 21.99 4.03
C TYR A 130 3.83 23.32 3.98
N GLY A 131 4.95 23.33 3.26
CA GLY A 131 5.66 24.55 2.95
C GLY A 131 7.13 24.31 2.69
N GLY A 132 7.75 25.32 2.10
CA GLY A 132 9.19 25.42 1.95
C GLY A 132 9.71 26.60 2.75
N ASN A 133 10.92 26.48 3.27
CA ASN A 133 11.71 27.62 3.75
C ASN A 133 13.10 27.52 3.16
N ILE A 134 13.64 28.65 2.70
CA ILE A 134 15.00 28.77 2.18
C ILE A 134 15.72 29.90 2.92
N THR A 135 16.95 29.64 3.31
CA THR A 135 17.91 30.62 3.82
C THR A 135 19.14 30.60 2.92
N LYS A 136 20.15 31.39 3.28
CA LYS A 136 21.41 31.42 2.53
C LYS A 136 22.08 30.06 2.45
N ASP A 137 22.00 29.25 3.51
CA ASP A 137 22.82 28.04 3.68
C ASP A 137 21.98 26.76 3.88
N TYR A 138 20.67 26.89 4.11
CA TYR A 138 19.77 25.78 4.39
C TYR A 138 18.42 25.97 3.71
N ALA A 139 17.82 24.88 3.26
CA ALA A 139 16.42 24.86 2.84
C ALA A 139 15.70 23.61 3.33
N SER A 140 14.40 23.73 3.54
CA SER A 140 13.55 22.58 3.88
C SER A 140 12.23 22.67 3.15
N VAL A 141 11.77 21.53 2.62
CA VAL A 141 10.45 21.36 2.02
C VAL A 141 9.76 20.21 2.73
N LYS A 142 8.48 20.37 3.04
CA LYS A 142 7.66 19.33 3.66
C LYS A 142 6.25 19.33 3.09
N GLY A 143 5.63 18.15 3.07
CA GLY A 143 4.25 17.98 2.62
C GLY A 143 3.94 16.54 2.21
N THR A 144 2.95 16.39 1.34
CA THR A 144 2.53 15.09 0.79
C THR A 144 2.86 15.03 -0.69
N VAL A 145 3.42 13.90 -1.14
CA VAL A 145 3.73 13.67 -2.55
C VAL A 145 2.49 13.15 -3.27
N LYS A 146 2.14 13.79 -4.38
CA LYS A 146 1.20 13.26 -5.39
C LYS A 146 1.91 13.15 -6.73
N ILE A 147 1.45 12.24 -7.58
CA ILE A 147 1.87 12.20 -8.99
C ILE A 147 0.83 12.96 -9.81
N ILE A 148 1.27 13.81 -10.74
CA ILE A 148 0.36 14.51 -11.65
C ILE A 148 -0.16 13.51 -12.68
N ASP A 149 -1.48 13.51 -12.89
CA ASP A 149 -2.22 12.61 -13.80
C ASP A 149 -2.18 11.12 -13.46
N GLU A 150 -1.60 10.72 -12.32
CA GLU A 150 -1.48 9.32 -11.92
C GLU A 150 -1.78 9.14 -10.43
N ARG A 151 -2.23 7.94 -10.04
CA ARG A 151 -2.41 7.59 -8.63
C ARG A 151 -1.09 7.07 -8.07
N ILE A 152 -0.62 7.67 -6.99
CA ILE A 152 0.52 7.15 -6.22
C ILE A 152 0.10 5.88 -5.45
N ALA A 153 1.00 4.91 -5.35
CA ALA A 153 0.76 3.64 -4.66
C ALA A 153 0.35 3.84 -3.19
N TYR A 154 0.98 4.80 -2.50
CA TYR A 154 0.72 5.11 -1.09
C TYR A 154 0.24 6.56 -0.94
N PRO A 155 -1.07 6.84 -1.09
CA PRO A 155 -1.60 8.20 -1.07
C PRO A 155 -1.48 8.89 0.29
N ILE A 156 -1.46 8.13 1.39
CA ILE A 156 -1.24 8.66 2.73
C ILE A 156 0.28 8.63 2.99
N ASN A 157 0.96 9.70 2.60
CA ASN A 157 2.41 9.84 2.74
C ASN A 157 2.83 11.24 3.18
N HIS A 158 4.06 11.32 3.69
CA HIS A 158 4.71 12.56 4.05
C HIS A 158 6.16 12.53 3.62
N VAL A 159 6.60 13.64 3.05
CA VAL A 159 7.98 13.87 2.64
C VAL A 159 8.57 15.03 3.40
N VAL A 160 9.83 14.87 3.78
CA VAL A 160 10.68 15.95 4.27
C VAL A 160 11.95 15.94 3.43
N VAL A 161 12.22 17.08 2.81
CA VAL A 161 13.47 17.36 2.11
C VAL A 161 14.23 18.41 2.88
N LYS A 162 15.53 18.20 3.09
CA LYS A 162 16.42 19.18 3.70
C LYS A 162 17.64 19.35 2.81
N CYS A 163 17.93 20.57 2.40
CA CYS A 163 19.07 20.89 1.55
C CYS A 163 20.07 21.73 2.33
N TYR A 164 21.35 21.46 2.09
CA TYR A 164 22.49 22.10 2.73
C TYR A 164 23.41 22.63 1.64
N ARG A 165 23.64 23.95 1.65
CA ARG A 165 24.36 24.62 0.56
C ARG A 165 25.86 24.32 0.59
N ASP A 166 26.48 24.47 1.76
CA ASP A 166 27.94 24.34 1.92
C ASP A 166 28.42 22.93 1.61
N GLU A 167 27.61 21.94 1.96
CA GLU A 167 27.88 20.53 1.66
C GLU A 167 27.33 20.07 0.31
N SER A 168 26.57 20.94 -0.39
CA SER A 168 26.03 20.73 -1.73
C SER A 168 25.16 19.47 -1.87
N TYR A 169 24.32 19.17 -0.87
CA TYR A 169 23.40 18.04 -0.93
C TYR A 169 22.01 18.32 -0.35
N CYS A 170 21.04 17.52 -0.74
CA CYS A 170 19.74 17.38 -0.09
C CYS A 170 19.55 15.97 0.44
N THR A 171 18.93 15.84 1.61
CA THR A 171 18.31 14.59 2.07
C THR A 171 16.85 14.59 1.65
N TYR A 172 16.37 13.46 1.15
CA TYR A 172 14.98 13.23 0.80
C TYR A 172 14.48 12.05 1.62
N ARG A 173 13.48 12.28 2.48
CA ARG A 173 12.87 11.22 3.26
C ARG A 173 11.37 11.20 3.04
N GLN A 174 10.86 10.10 2.52
CA GLN A 174 9.44 9.84 2.37
C GLN A 174 9.03 8.66 3.24
N VAL A 175 8.00 8.87 4.02
CA VAL A 175 7.33 7.85 4.83
C VAL A 175 5.89 7.74 4.39
N ALA A 176 5.33 6.54 4.43
CA ALA A 176 3.94 6.32 4.07
C ALA A 176 3.24 5.39 5.05
N LEU A 177 1.94 5.62 5.21
CA LEU A 177 1.03 4.71 5.85
C LEU A 177 0.54 3.70 4.80
N MET A 178 0.99 2.47 4.93
CA MET A 178 0.51 1.36 4.13
C MET A 178 -0.80 0.85 4.75
N LEU A 179 -1.84 0.78 3.93
CA LEU A 179 -3.14 0.27 4.30
C LEU A 179 -3.16 -1.27 4.14
N PRO A 180 -4.03 -1.99 4.88
CA PRO A 180 -4.27 -3.40 4.63
C PRO A 180 -4.62 -3.66 3.16
N ASP A 181 -3.93 -4.63 2.57
CA ASP A 181 -4.14 -5.08 1.20
C ASP A 181 -4.73 -6.49 1.21
N GLN A 182 -5.66 -6.78 0.31
CA GLN A 182 -6.38 -8.07 0.30
C GLN A 182 -5.44 -9.24 0.00
N ASN A 183 -4.36 -8.99 -0.73
CA ASN A 183 -3.35 -9.97 -1.11
C ASN A 183 -2.13 -9.95 -0.18
N SER A 184 -2.19 -9.18 0.91
CA SER A 184 -1.14 -9.12 1.93
C SER A 184 -1.42 -10.03 3.10
N TRP A 185 -0.39 -10.63 3.69
CA TRP A 185 -0.53 -11.34 4.97
C TRP A 185 -0.61 -10.40 6.18
N THR A 186 -0.35 -9.10 6.03
CA THR A 186 -0.50 -8.09 7.09
C THR A 186 -1.80 -7.32 6.90
N GLN A 187 -2.74 -7.50 7.83
CA GLN A 187 -4.07 -6.88 7.80
C GLN A 187 -4.21 -5.73 8.80
N SER A 188 -3.13 -4.94 8.95
CA SER A 188 -3.02 -3.79 9.85
C SER A 188 -2.38 -2.61 9.14
N TYR A 189 -2.49 -1.40 9.73
CA TYR A 189 -1.62 -0.30 9.34
C TYR A 189 -0.16 -0.70 9.50
N SER A 190 0.67 -0.31 8.55
CA SER A 190 2.11 -0.29 8.74
C SER A 190 2.66 1.04 8.26
N VAL A 191 3.65 1.56 8.98
CA VAL A 191 4.36 2.77 8.60
C VAL A 191 5.71 2.33 8.08
N SER A 192 6.01 2.72 6.86
CA SER A 192 7.24 2.32 6.19
C SER A 192 7.93 3.53 5.58
N THR A 193 9.26 3.50 5.62
CA THR A 193 10.07 4.41 4.83
C THR A 193 9.99 3.98 3.37
N VAL A 194 9.42 4.84 2.52
CA VAL A 194 9.31 4.62 1.07
C VAL A 194 10.62 4.99 0.38
N ALA A 195 11.24 6.08 0.81
CA ALA A 195 12.52 6.56 0.29
C ALA A 195 13.31 7.27 1.39
N ASP A 196 14.63 7.08 1.38
CA ASP A 196 15.60 7.78 2.21
C ASP A 196 16.89 7.93 1.39
N GLU A 197 17.01 9.08 0.72
CA GLU A 197 17.94 9.28 -0.40
C GLU A 197 18.74 10.57 -0.24
N TYR A 198 19.90 10.61 -0.91
CA TYR A 198 20.75 11.77 -1.00
C TYR A 198 20.81 12.28 -2.44
N TYR A 199 20.64 13.59 -2.59
CA TYR A 199 20.70 14.28 -3.87
C TYR A 199 21.85 15.29 -3.83
N LYS A 200 22.63 15.37 -4.90
CA LYS A 200 23.62 16.41 -5.11
C LYS A 200 22.94 17.66 -5.64
N VAL A 201 23.16 18.79 -5.00
CA VAL A 201 22.70 20.11 -5.47
C VAL A 201 23.47 20.47 -6.74
N THR A 202 22.74 20.79 -7.81
CA THR A 202 23.31 21.28 -9.08
C THR A 202 23.09 22.77 -9.28
N ARG A 203 22.07 23.33 -8.63
CA ARG A 203 21.77 24.77 -8.63
C ARG A 203 21.20 25.19 -7.28
N TRP A 204 21.67 26.32 -6.77
CA TRP A 204 21.13 26.98 -5.58
C TRP A 204 21.15 28.49 -5.78
N ASP A 205 19.97 29.05 -6.05
CA ASP A 205 19.72 30.48 -6.17
C ASP A 205 18.92 30.98 -4.96
N THR A 206 18.54 32.26 -4.96
CA THR A 206 17.79 32.89 -3.84
C THR A 206 16.48 32.16 -3.52
N ASN A 207 15.73 31.76 -4.54
CA ASN A 207 14.42 31.13 -4.40
C ASN A 207 14.33 29.76 -5.09
N GLN A 208 15.44 29.22 -5.62
CA GLN A 208 15.40 28.01 -6.42
C GLN A 208 16.51 27.03 -6.03
N ILE A 209 16.15 25.76 -5.89
CA ILE A 209 17.11 24.66 -5.73
C ILE A 209 16.78 23.58 -6.76
N ASP A 210 17.79 23.15 -7.52
CA ASP A 210 17.72 21.94 -8.32
C ASP A 210 18.76 20.93 -7.83
N ALA A 211 18.35 19.66 -7.73
CA ALA A 211 19.22 18.59 -7.27
C ALA A 211 18.97 17.29 -8.03
N VAL A 212 20.02 16.48 -8.17
CA VAL A 212 19.98 15.19 -8.88
C VAL A 212 20.54 14.09 -7.96
N PRO A 213 20.24 12.81 -8.18
CA PRO A 213 20.70 11.75 -7.29
C PRO A 213 22.23 11.66 -7.33
N TYR A 214 22.88 11.34 -6.21
CA TYR A 214 24.33 11.11 -6.19
C TYR A 214 24.75 9.97 -7.11
N GLU A 215 23.91 8.92 -7.17
CA GLU A 215 24.14 7.76 -8.00
C GLU A 215 23.14 7.74 -9.16
N ASN A 216 23.67 7.91 -10.37
CA ASN A 216 22.90 7.98 -11.61
C ASN A 216 23.03 6.67 -12.43
N THR A 217 22.99 5.54 -11.73
CA THR A 217 23.17 4.20 -12.34
C THR A 217 21.84 3.45 -12.53
N ALA A 218 20.77 3.95 -11.92
CA ALA A 218 19.44 3.37 -12.02
C ALA A 218 18.80 3.64 -13.39
N CYS A 219 17.94 2.72 -13.83
CA CYS A 219 17.22 2.81 -15.10
C CYS A 219 16.28 4.04 -15.24
N ARG A 220 15.92 4.64 -14.11
CA ARG A 220 15.14 5.87 -14.02
C ARG A 220 15.88 6.79 -13.07
N THR A 221 15.85 8.08 -13.38
CA THR A 221 16.50 9.13 -12.59
C THR A 221 15.48 10.09 -12.08
N ASN A 222 15.72 10.56 -10.87
CA ASN A 222 14.81 11.45 -10.19
C ASN A 222 15.46 12.81 -9.99
N GLN A 223 14.88 13.88 -10.49
CA GLN A 223 15.40 15.23 -10.28
C GLN A 223 14.47 16.00 -9.35
N LEU A 224 15.04 16.66 -8.35
CA LEU A 224 14.33 17.59 -7.49
C LEU A 224 14.43 19.01 -8.08
N SER A 225 13.32 19.73 -8.08
CA SER A 225 13.24 21.13 -8.47
C SER A 225 12.30 21.88 -7.55
N PHE A 226 12.84 22.85 -6.81
CA PHE A 226 12.12 23.57 -5.78
C PHE A 226 12.15 25.06 -6.07
N ASN A 227 10.97 25.68 -6.15
CA ASN A 227 10.78 27.11 -6.23
C ASN A 227 10.06 27.60 -4.96
N PHE A 228 10.80 28.31 -4.11
CA PHE A 228 10.32 28.82 -2.83
C PHE A 228 9.50 30.11 -2.97
N GLU A 229 9.57 30.79 -4.11
CA GLU A 229 8.76 31.98 -4.39
C GLU A 229 7.33 31.58 -4.77
N THR A 230 7.17 30.55 -5.60
CA THR A 230 5.86 30.05 -6.05
C THR A 230 5.32 28.91 -5.19
N ASN A 231 6.10 28.40 -4.23
CA ASN A 231 5.82 27.17 -3.47
C ASN A 231 5.60 25.94 -4.36
N GLU A 232 6.30 25.89 -5.48
CA GLU A 232 6.27 24.79 -6.43
C GLU A 232 7.43 23.85 -6.16
N PHE A 233 7.12 22.67 -5.62
CA PHE A 233 8.10 21.67 -5.26
C PHE A 233 7.84 20.39 -6.06
N PHE A 234 8.74 20.09 -6.97
CA PHE A 234 8.60 18.99 -7.91
C PHE A 234 9.70 17.95 -7.77
N GLU A 235 9.30 16.74 -8.12
CA GLU A 235 10.15 15.58 -8.30
C GLU A 235 9.87 15.05 -9.71
N ILE A 236 10.88 15.00 -10.56
CA ILE A 236 10.75 14.69 -11.98
C ILE A 236 11.52 13.42 -12.28
N VAL A 237 10.78 12.35 -12.56
CA VAL A 237 11.35 11.05 -12.91
C VAL A 237 11.44 10.91 -14.43
N ARG A 238 12.63 10.55 -14.93
CA ARG A 238 12.89 10.30 -16.36
C ARG A 238 13.56 8.95 -16.55
N ASN A 239 13.44 8.39 -17.75
CA ASN A 239 14.25 7.22 -18.10
C ASN A 239 15.72 7.64 -18.19
N ASN A 240 16.59 6.79 -17.66
CA ASN A 240 18.02 6.93 -17.80
C ASN A 240 18.53 6.13 -19.00
N THR A 241 19.61 6.60 -19.62
CA THR A 241 20.31 5.85 -20.66
C THR A 241 21.23 4.78 -20.06
N SER A 242 21.69 5.00 -18.84
CA SER A 242 22.51 4.09 -18.04
C SER A 242 21.63 3.28 -17.08
N GLY A 243 21.76 1.95 -17.09
CA GLY A 243 21.07 1.06 -16.16
C GLY A 243 19.96 0.23 -16.80
N ASP A 244 20.01 -1.07 -16.55
CA ASP A 244 18.91 -1.98 -16.85
C ASP A 244 17.78 -1.79 -15.84
N CYS A 245 16.54 -1.93 -16.31
CA CYS A 245 15.37 -1.85 -15.43
C CYS A 245 15.17 -3.12 -14.58
N ASP A 246 16.20 -3.96 -14.48
CA ASP A 246 16.14 -5.20 -13.74
C ASP A 246 16.19 -4.88 -12.25
N THR A 247 15.22 -5.41 -11.52
CA THR A 247 15.20 -5.32 -10.08
C THR A 247 16.01 -6.47 -9.49
N GLY A 248 16.60 -6.27 -8.30
CA GLY A 248 17.31 -7.33 -7.56
C GLY A 248 16.45 -8.55 -7.19
N LEU A 249 15.17 -8.55 -7.59
CA LEU A 249 14.18 -9.60 -7.40
C LEU A 249 13.85 -10.33 -8.73
N GLY A 250 14.63 -10.12 -9.79
CA GLY A 250 14.46 -10.82 -11.07
C GLY A 250 13.30 -10.31 -11.93
N VAL A 251 12.60 -9.26 -11.50
CA VAL A 251 11.54 -8.59 -12.26
C VAL A 251 12.12 -7.39 -13.00
N LYS A 252 11.73 -7.18 -14.26
CA LYS A 252 12.13 -6.01 -15.05
C LYS A 252 11.05 -4.94 -14.97
N LEU A 253 11.38 -3.79 -14.40
CA LEU A 253 10.50 -2.62 -14.43
C LEU A 253 10.39 -2.11 -15.87
N PRO A 254 9.21 -1.69 -16.33
CA PRO A 254 9.09 -1.05 -17.63
C PRO A 254 9.82 0.29 -17.63
N ARG A 255 10.24 0.78 -18.79
CA ARG A 255 10.60 2.21 -18.94
C ARG A 255 9.32 3.05 -18.88
N LEU A 256 9.45 4.32 -18.51
CA LEU A 256 8.34 5.27 -18.53
C LEU A 256 8.02 5.68 -19.97
N ASP A 257 6.74 5.75 -20.32
CA ASP A 257 6.33 6.25 -21.65
C ASP A 257 6.56 7.76 -21.79
N LYS A 258 6.46 8.50 -20.68
CA LYS A 258 6.73 9.94 -20.56
C LYS A 258 7.39 10.25 -19.22
N PRO A 259 8.09 11.39 -19.07
CA PRO A 259 8.52 11.85 -17.75
C PRO A 259 7.34 11.89 -16.78
N ARG A 260 7.56 11.37 -15.58
CA ARG A 260 6.57 11.41 -14.50
C ARG A 260 6.92 12.58 -13.59
N VAL A 261 5.92 13.39 -13.27
CA VAL A 261 6.11 14.55 -12.40
C VAL A 261 5.30 14.32 -11.13
N SER A 262 5.99 14.33 -10.01
CA SER A 262 5.39 14.37 -8.70
C SER A 262 5.49 15.78 -8.12
N GLN A 263 4.51 16.16 -7.32
CA GLN A 263 4.44 17.45 -6.65
C GLN A 263 4.28 17.25 -5.15
N ILE A 264 5.02 18.02 -4.35
CA ILE A 264 4.83 18.10 -2.91
C ILE A 264 3.77 19.17 -2.63
N VAL A 265 2.67 18.77 -2.00
CA VAL A 265 1.50 19.61 -1.76
C VAL A 265 1.01 19.51 -0.32
N LYS A 266 0.04 20.36 0.03
CA LYS A 266 -0.76 20.20 1.25
C LYS A 266 -1.59 18.91 1.16
N GLY A 267 -1.48 18.07 2.19
CA GLY A 267 -1.95 16.67 2.15
C GLY A 267 -3.39 16.44 2.62
N ASP A 268 -4.01 17.38 3.33
CA ASP A 268 -5.30 17.17 4.01
C ASP A 268 -6.38 16.60 3.07
N ASP A 269 -6.56 17.22 1.90
CA ASP A 269 -7.58 16.80 0.94
C ASP A 269 -7.30 15.40 0.37
N ILE A 270 -6.03 15.03 0.18
CA ILE A 270 -5.63 13.71 -0.33
C ILE A 270 -5.92 12.64 0.72
N VAL A 271 -5.51 12.90 1.97
CA VAL A 271 -5.68 11.95 3.07
C VAL A 271 -7.16 11.78 3.40
N ASN A 272 -7.92 12.88 3.50
CA ASN A 272 -9.36 12.85 3.74
C ASN A 272 -10.11 12.15 2.61
N ALA A 273 -9.75 12.40 1.35
CA ALA A 273 -10.36 11.71 0.22
C ALA A 273 -10.07 10.20 0.25
N GLU A 274 -8.86 9.78 0.62
CA GLU A 274 -8.53 8.36 0.74
C GLU A 274 -9.31 7.70 1.88
N PHE A 275 -9.38 8.30 3.07
CA PHE A 275 -10.19 7.75 4.16
C PHE A 275 -11.67 7.72 3.82
N LYS A 276 -12.20 8.76 3.18
CA LYS A 276 -13.57 8.75 2.66
C LYS A 276 -13.80 7.60 1.68
N ARG A 277 -12.86 7.36 0.75
CA ARG A 277 -12.93 6.23 -0.19
C ARG A 277 -12.97 4.89 0.55
N ILE A 278 -12.17 4.73 1.60
CA ILE A 278 -12.18 3.53 2.46
C ILE A 278 -13.54 3.37 3.14
N THR A 279 -14.08 4.44 3.73
CA THR A 279 -15.41 4.42 4.37
C THR A 279 -16.50 4.03 3.36
N ASP A 280 -16.51 4.65 2.18
CA ASP A 280 -17.47 4.36 1.11
C ASP A 280 -17.33 2.90 0.60
N GLU A 281 -16.09 2.39 0.50
CA GLU A 281 -15.80 1.01 0.13
C GLU A 281 -16.30 0.02 1.20
N THR A 282 -16.00 0.27 2.47
CA THR A 282 -16.35 -0.65 3.57
C THR A 282 -17.86 -0.78 3.78
N ALA A 283 -18.62 0.26 3.45
CA ALA A 283 -20.07 0.21 3.40
C ALA A 283 -20.60 -0.90 2.48
N SER A 284 -19.83 -1.30 1.45
CA SER A 284 -20.17 -2.42 0.56
C SER A 284 -19.93 -3.81 1.16
N TYR A 285 -19.17 -3.90 2.26
CA TYR A 285 -18.76 -5.18 2.85
C TYR A 285 -19.79 -5.75 3.83
N TYR A 286 -20.69 -4.92 4.33
CA TYR A 286 -21.83 -5.37 5.12
C TYR A 286 -22.70 -6.36 4.34
N SER A 287 -23.34 -7.28 5.05
CA SER A 287 -24.27 -8.25 4.45
C SER A 287 -25.29 -7.56 3.55
N SER A 288 -25.59 -8.16 2.40
CA SER A 288 -26.58 -7.64 1.46
C SER A 288 -27.94 -7.42 2.12
N ALA A 289 -28.36 -8.32 3.00
CA ALA A 289 -29.59 -8.21 3.77
C ALA A 289 -29.60 -6.97 4.69
N PHE A 290 -28.48 -6.65 5.34
CA PHE A 290 -28.37 -5.44 6.15
C PHE A 290 -28.41 -4.18 5.29
N ARG A 291 -27.64 -4.17 4.18
CA ARG A 291 -27.61 -3.04 3.24
C ARG A 291 -28.98 -2.76 2.64
N GLU A 292 -29.73 -3.79 2.26
CA GLU A 292 -31.08 -3.68 1.74
C GLU A 292 -32.04 -3.04 2.75
N ARG A 293 -31.98 -3.45 4.03
CA ARG A 293 -32.80 -2.86 5.10
C ARG A 293 -32.53 -1.37 5.32
N LEU A 294 -31.29 -0.93 5.10
CA LEU A 294 -30.90 0.47 5.23
C LEU A 294 -31.09 1.28 3.93
N GLY A 295 -31.60 0.66 2.86
CA GLY A 295 -31.73 1.32 1.56
C GLY A 295 -30.38 1.73 0.95
N MET A 296 -29.29 1.06 1.35
CA MET A 296 -27.97 1.34 0.80
C MET A 296 -27.90 0.88 -0.65
N PRO A 297 -27.20 1.61 -1.54
CA PRO A 297 -27.04 1.20 -2.93
C PRO A 297 -26.49 -0.22 -3.01
N LYS A 298 -27.04 -1.05 -3.91
CA LYS A 298 -26.38 -2.29 -4.29
C LYS A 298 -24.99 -1.88 -4.79
N SER A 299 -23.96 -2.33 -4.10
CA SER A 299 -22.59 -2.08 -4.51
C SER A 299 -22.45 -2.53 -5.97
N GLY A 300 -22.37 -1.57 -6.90
CA GLY A 300 -21.77 -1.85 -8.18
C GLY A 300 -20.41 -2.46 -7.89
N ARG A 301 -20.01 -3.48 -8.63
CA ARG A 301 -18.61 -3.95 -8.60
C ARG A 301 -17.75 -2.69 -8.68
N VAL A 302 -17.13 -2.29 -7.57
CA VAL A 302 -15.99 -1.38 -7.64
C VAL A 302 -15.05 -2.18 -8.52
N ALA A 303 -14.84 -1.72 -9.75
CA ALA A 303 -14.07 -2.46 -10.72
C ALA A 303 -12.74 -2.81 -10.06
N ALA A 304 -12.54 -4.10 -9.79
CA ALA A 304 -11.22 -4.66 -9.57
C ALA A 304 -10.49 -4.43 -10.90
N GLY A 305 -9.87 -3.26 -11.04
CA GLY A 305 -9.56 -2.75 -12.37
C GLY A 305 -8.89 -1.37 -12.43
N SER A 306 -8.60 -0.70 -11.31
CA SER A 306 -7.45 0.21 -11.31
C SER A 306 -6.23 -0.63 -10.94
N LYS A 307 -5.65 -1.31 -11.95
CA LYS A 307 -4.26 -1.75 -11.85
C LYS A 307 -3.40 -0.54 -11.43
N PRO A 308 -2.37 -0.75 -10.61
CA PRO A 308 -1.37 0.29 -10.37
C PRO A 308 -0.57 0.62 -11.64
#